data_AF-A0A254RDB1-F1
#
_entry.id   AF-A0A254RDB1-F1
#
_cell.length_a   1.000
_cell.length_b   1.000
_cell.length_c   1.000
_cell.angle_alpha   90.00
_cell.angle_beta   90.00
_cell.angle_gamma   90.00
#
_symmetry.space_group_name_H-M   'P 1'
#
loop_
_entity.id
_entity.type
_entity.pdbx_description
1 polymer ?
#
loop_
_entity_poly.entity_id
_entity_poly.type
_entity_poly.pdbx_seq_one_letter_code
_entity_poly.pdbx_strand_id
1 'polypeptide(L)'
;MQKQDNKKHGFTLIELMVVITVMGIISAVAVPNIFGMVEKSREKVDLLKLYYLREALNRALIEDESALFNSAFVKTGDKAQENLEKLKKALKSESGVQLFIVEVRPDLPTNVQGKHSSVTANSEMSSLVGNSGTWYNALKESGFNGVADILIARTNNDWKKDGETYYSVPYNNNSDYRTFPKEPMFISRELNKGKSSGLDGITSQGSGSKANKTNYRLTMSVQWSGRNEHSHSVEVALLPNGGKLSTANGEGSALLSEHGVCFSTYGDIGCKNYKY
;
A
#
# COMPACT_ATOMS: atom_id res chain seq x y z
N MET A 1 66.67 25.43 40.18
CA MET A 1 65.56 24.60 39.65
C MET A 1 64.83 25.42 38.61
N GLN A 2 64.98 25.12 37.31
CA GLN A 2 64.23 25.78 36.24
C GLN A 2 62.78 25.27 36.25
N LYS A 3 61.83 26.19 36.36
CA LYS A 3 60.39 25.90 36.34
C LYS A 3 59.97 25.75 34.88
N GLN A 4 59.64 24.54 34.44
CA GLN A 4 59.02 24.30 33.13
C GLN A 4 57.59 24.86 33.16
N ASP A 5 57.36 25.99 32.50
CA ASP A 5 56.02 26.49 32.23
C ASP A 5 55.36 25.58 31.19
N ASN A 6 54.56 24.62 31.65
CA ASN A 6 53.62 23.90 30.81
C ASN A 6 52.51 24.86 30.38
N LYS A 7 52.77 25.64 29.32
CA LYS A 7 51.74 26.44 28.63
C LYS A 7 50.68 25.47 28.11
N LYS A 8 49.53 25.40 28.78
CA LYS A 8 48.36 24.71 28.26
C LYS A 8 47.92 25.45 26.99
N HIS A 9 48.11 24.84 25.83
CA HIS A 9 47.55 25.33 24.58
C HIS A 9 46.03 25.23 24.67
N GLY A 10 45.36 26.36 24.91
CA GLY A 10 43.92 26.47 24.87
C GLY A 10 43.43 26.57 23.43
N PHE A 11 42.28 25.96 23.14
CA PHE A 11 41.61 26.03 21.85
C PHE A 11 41.30 27.50 21.50
N THR A 12 41.52 27.92 20.26
CA THR A 12 41.26 29.30 19.84
C THR A 12 39.81 29.47 19.35
N LEU A 13 39.24 30.67 19.51
CA LEU A 13 37.89 30.96 19.00
C LEU A 13 37.79 30.77 17.49
N ILE A 14 38.84 31.14 16.75
CA ILE A 14 38.87 31.01 15.29
C ILE A 14 38.83 29.54 14.85
N GLU A 15 39.48 28.66 15.59
CA GLU A 15 39.50 27.22 15.32
C GLU A 15 38.11 26.59 15.49
N LEU A 16 37.35 27.03 16.50
CA LEU A 16 35.94 26.63 16.63
C LEU A 16 35.07 27.23 15.52
N MET A 17 35.29 28.49 15.14
CA MET A 17 34.52 29.16 14.08
C MET A 17 34.66 28.46 12.73
N VAL A 18 35.89 28.13 12.32
CA VAL A 18 36.13 27.42 11.05
C VAL A 18 35.45 26.05 11.06
N VAL A 19 35.51 25.32 12.18
CA VAL A 19 34.85 24.01 12.29
C VAL A 19 33.34 24.11 12.11
N ILE A 20 32.67 25.03 12.82
CA ILE A 20 31.21 25.17 12.68
C ILE A 20 30.80 25.67 11.29
N THR A 21 31.64 26.50 10.64
CA THR A 21 31.39 26.95 9.27
C THR A 21 31.48 25.79 8.28
N VAL A 22 32.53 24.97 8.35
CA VAL A 22 32.69 23.79 7.48
C VAL A 22 31.56 22.78 7.74
N MET A 23 31.26 22.50 9.01
CA MET A 23 30.13 21.62 9.39
C MET A 23 28.79 22.16 8.86
N GLY A 24 28.58 23.48 8.91
CA GLY A 24 27.38 24.13 8.37
C GLY A 24 27.21 23.92 6.86
N ILE A 25 28.29 24.09 6.09
CA ILE A 25 28.28 23.90 4.62
C ILE A 25 27.97 22.43 4.27
N ILE A 26 28.66 21.48 4.90
CA ILE A 26 28.44 20.05 4.65
C ILE A 26 27.01 19.66 5.06
N SER A 27 26.54 20.12 6.22
CA SER A 27 25.20 19.80 6.71
C SER A 27 24.10 20.31 5.79
N ALA A 28 24.26 21.50 5.20
CA ALA A 28 23.27 22.08 4.30
C ALA A 28 22.98 21.19 3.07
N VAL A 29 24.00 20.47 2.56
CA VAL A 29 23.85 19.57 1.40
C VAL A 29 23.50 18.14 1.83
N ALA A 30 24.08 17.66 2.94
CA ALA A 30 23.92 16.27 3.38
C ALA A 30 22.53 15.98 3.97
N VAL A 31 21.96 16.91 4.76
CA VAL A 31 20.73 16.68 5.52
C VAL A 31 19.51 16.38 4.62
N PRO A 32 19.22 17.16 3.55
CA PRO A 32 18.10 16.85 2.66
C PRO A 32 18.20 15.46 2.02
N ASN A 33 19.41 15.07 1.60
CA ASN A 33 19.65 13.76 0.97
C ASN A 33 19.41 12.60 1.94
N ILE A 34 19.80 12.77 3.21
CA ILE A 34 19.55 11.75 4.25
C ILE A 34 18.06 11.55 4.46
N PHE A 35 17.26 12.62 4.51
CA PHE A 35 15.81 12.49 4.66
C PHE A 35 15.17 11.73 3.49
N GLY A 36 15.57 12.01 2.25
CA GLY A 36 15.09 11.24 1.10
C GLY A 36 15.48 9.75 1.15
N MET A 37 16.69 9.43 1.61
CA MET A 37 17.12 8.04 1.79
C MET A 37 16.35 7.31 2.90
N VAL A 38 16.02 8.01 3.99
CA VAL A 38 15.20 7.47 5.07
C VAL A 38 13.78 7.18 4.59
N GLU A 39 13.16 8.09 3.84
CA GLU A 39 11.82 7.85 3.28
C GLU A 39 11.84 6.72 2.25
N LYS A 40 12.83 6.67 1.34
CA LYS A 40 13.02 5.53 0.44
C LYS A 40 13.15 4.19 1.18
N SER A 41 13.81 4.19 2.34
CA SER A 41 13.93 2.99 3.16
C SER A 41 12.58 2.56 3.76
N ARG A 42 11.76 3.52 4.20
CA ARG A 42 10.39 3.26 4.66
C ARG A 42 9.50 2.73 3.54
N GLU A 43 9.60 3.29 2.34
CA GLU A 43 8.88 2.81 1.15
C GLU A 43 9.28 1.38 0.78
N LYS A 44 10.57 1.03 0.89
CA LYS A 44 11.01 -0.36 0.69
C LYS A 44 10.45 -1.31 1.74
N VAL A 45 10.34 -0.89 3.00
CA VAL A 45 9.68 -1.68 4.05
C VAL A 45 8.20 -1.87 3.73
N ASP A 46 7.52 -0.84 3.21
CA ASP A 46 6.14 -0.96 2.77
C ASP A 46 5.98 -1.89 1.58
N LEU A 47 6.90 -1.85 0.61
CA LEU A 47 6.98 -2.80 -0.49
C LEU A 47 7.16 -4.25 0.01
N LEU A 48 7.94 -4.48 1.08
CA LEU A 48 8.07 -5.81 1.67
C LEU A 48 6.73 -6.38 2.16
N LYS A 49 5.78 -5.56 2.59
CA LYS A 49 4.44 -6.06 2.96
C LYS A 49 3.68 -6.63 1.77
N LEU A 50 3.87 -6.10 0.56
CA LEU A 50 3.31 -6.68 -0.67
C LEU A 50 3.94 -8.04 -0.96
N TYR A 51 5.26 -8.16 -0.79
CA TYR A 51 5.95 -9.44 -0.93
C TYR A 51 5.48 -10.46 0.11
N TYR A 52 5.29 -10.08 1.37
CA TYR A 52 4.74 -10.99 2.37
C TYR A 52 3.33 -11.49 2.01
N LEU A 53 2.48 -10.61 1.48
CA LEU A 53 1.17 -11.02 0.99
C LEU A 53 1.29 -11.98 -0.20
N ARG A 54 2.20 -11.69 -1.14
CA ARG A 54 2.49 -12.58 -2.27
C ARG A 54 2.95 -13.96 -1.80
N GLU A 55 3.92 -14.00 -0.91
CA GLU A 55 4.49 -15.25 -0.39
C GLU A 55 3.46 -16.07 0.41
N ALA A 56 2.60 -15.42 1.18
CA ALA A 56 1.51 -16.10 1.88
C ALA A 56 0.53 -16.77 0.91
N LEU A 57 0.13 -16.06 -0.17
CA LEU A 57 -0.74 -16.62 -1.21
C LEU A 57 -0.07 -17.73 -2.02
N ASN A 58 1.19 -17.53 -2.40
CA ASN A 58 1.97 -18.53 -3.16
C ASN A 58 2.21 -19.79 -2.34
N ARG A 59 2.50 -19.65 -1.04
CA ARG A 59 2.63 -20.81 -0.15
C ARG A 59 1.33 -21.59 -0.06
N ALA A 60 0.19 -20.90 0.09
CA ALA A 60 -1.11 -21.56 0.09
C ALA A 60 -1.39 -22.30 -1.23
N LEU A 61 -0.96 -21.74 -2.38
CA LEU A 61 -1.06 -22.40 -3.70
C LEU A 61 -0.18 -23.63 -3.85
N ILE A 62 0.98 -23.67 -3.18
CA ILE A 62 1.85 -24.85 -3.13
C ILE A 62 1.20 -25.95 -2.29
N GLU A 63 0.52 -25.59 -1.20
CA GLU A 63 -0.19 -26.54 -0.32
C GLU A 63 -1.47 -27.08 -0.98
N ASP A 64 -2.22 -26.22 -1.68
CA ASP A 64 -3.47 -26.54 -2.38
C ASP A 64 -3.59 -25.68 -3.65
N GLU A 65 -3.55 -26.31 -4.83
CA GLU A 65 -3.68 -25.61 -6.12
C GLU A 65 -5.00 -24.83 -6.25
N SER A 66 -6.03 -25.24 -5.49
CA SER A 66 -7.34 -24.60 -5.46
C SER A 66 -7.49 -23.55 -4.36
N ALA A 67 -6.43 -23.22 -3.61
CA ALA A 67 -6.47 -22.39 -2.41
C ALA A 67 -7.15 -21.03 -2.62
N LEU A 68 -6.95 -20.39 -3.78
CA LEU A 68 -7.57 -19.08 -4.09
C LEU A 68 -9.08 -19.17 -4.35
N PHE A 69 -9.58 -20.34 -4.70
CA PHE A 69 -11.00 -20.62 -4.97
C PHE A 69 -11.70 -21.23 -3.76
N ASN A 70 -10.98 -21.38 -2.63
CA ASN A 70 -11.52 -21.96 -1.41
C ASN A 70 -12.05 -20.88 -0.45
N SER A 71 -13.12 -20.19 -0.85
CA SER A 71 -13.82 -19.23 0.01
C SER A 71 -15.33 -19.38 -0.06
N ALA A 72 -16.03 -19.03 1.02
CA ALA A 72 -17.50 -19.06 1.07
C ALA A 72 -18.12 -18.20 -0.06
N PHE A 73 -17.47 -17.10 -0.43
CA PHE A 73 -17.93 -16.18 -1.48
C PHE A 73 -18.10 -16.83 -2.86
N VAL A 74 -17.27 -17.83 -3.19
CA VAL A 74 -17.33 -18.54 -4.49
C VAL A 74 -17.85 -19.97 -4.38
N LYS A 75 -18.03 -20.51 -3.17
CA LYS A 75 -18.53 -21.87 -2.93
C LYS A 75 -19.97 -21.95 -2.46
N THR A 76 -20.51 -20.87 -1.88
CA THR A 76 -21.81 -20.90 -1.19
C THR A 76 -22.75 -19.79 -1.66
N GLY A 77 -24.06 -20.05 -1.57
CA GLY A 77 -25.12 -19.13 -1.99
C GLY A 77 -25.41 -19.13 -3.48
N ASP A 78 -26.53 -18.52 -3.86
CA ASP A 78 -27.09 -18.59 -5.22
C ASP A 78 -26.18 -18.03 -6.33
N LYS A 79 -25.25 -17.14 -5.95
CA LYS A 79 -24.28 -16.51 -6.88
C LYS A 79 -22.89 -17.13 -6.84
N ALA A 80 -22.69 -18.25 -6.13
CA ALA A 80 -21.38 -18.89 -5.98
C ALA A 80 -20.66 -19.13 -7.32
N GLN A 81 -21.35 -19.74 -8.28
CA GLN A 81 -20.79 -20.05 -9.60
C GLN A 81 -20.47 -18.77 -10.39
N GLU A 82 -21.34 -17.76 -10.36
CA GLU A 82 -21.09 -16.47 -11.01
C GLU A 82 -19.85 -15.78 -10.40
N ASN A 83 -19.74 -15.81 -9.07
CA ASN A 83 -18.60 -15.25 -8.35
C ASN A 83 -17.31 -15.99 -8.64
N LEU A 84 -17.36 -17.32 -8.77
CA LEU A 84 -16.20 -18.13 -9.16
C LEU A 84 -15.70 -17.74 -10.56
N GLU A 85 -16.60 -17.61 -11.53
CA GLU A 85 -16.23 -17.21 -12.89
C GLU A 85 -15.70 -15.76 -12.94
N LYS A 86 -16.29 -14.85 -12.15
CA LYS A 86 -15.76 -13.49 -11.96
C LYS A 86 -14.35 -13.51 -11.40
N LEU A 87 -14.08 -14.31 -10.36
CA LEU A 87 -12.77 -14.45 -9.75
C LEU A 87 -11.73 -14.99 -10.75
N LYS A 88 -12.04 -16.09 -11.43
CA LYS A 88 -11.15 -16.68 -12.45
C LYS A 88 -10.80 -15.68 -13.54
N LYS A 89 -11.80 -14.92 -14.03
CA LYS A 89 -11.60 -13.86 -15.02
C LYS A 89 -10.75 -12.71 -14.46
N ALA A 90 -11.01 -12.28 -13.23
CA ALA A 90 -10.28 -11.19 -12.59
C ALA A 90 -8.79 -11.53 -12.40
N LEU A 91 -8.46 -12.74 -11.94
CA LEU A 91 -7.07 -13.19 -11.76
C LEU A 91 -6.26 -13.23 -13.07
N LYS A 92 -6.92 -13.37 -14.23
CA LYS A 92 -6.31 -13.34 -15.57
C LYS A 92 -6.38 -11.96 -16.25
N SER A 93 -7.10 -11.01 -15.66
CA SER A 93 -7.31 -9.66 -16.20
C SER A 93 -6.13 -8.75 -15.90
N GLU A 94 -5.94 -7.67 -16.67
CA GLU A 94 -4.82 -6.74 -16.48
C GLU A 94 -4.81 -6.04 -15.11
N SER A 95 -5.97 -5.84 -14.49
CA SER A 95 -6.10 -5.18 -13.19
C SER A 95 -6.08 -6.15 -12.00
N GLY A 96 -6.28 -7.45 -12.24
CA GLY A 96 -6.34 -8.44 -11.17
C GLY A 96 -7.60 -8.37 -10.29
N VAL A 97 -7.53 -9.08 -9.18
CA VAL A 97 -8.49 -9.11 -8.06
C VAL A 97 -8.16 -7.99 -7.09
N GLN A 98 -9.10 -7.08 -6.85
CA GLN A 98 -8.95 -6.00 -5.88
C GLN A 98 -9.40 -6.49 -4.50
N LEU A 99 -8.45 -6.69 -3.58
CA LEU A 99 -8.75 -7.18 -2.24
C LEU A 99 -9.31 -6.08 -1.34
N PHE A 100 -8.71 -4.89 -1.42
CA PHE A 100 -9.18 -3.71 -0.68
C PHE A 100 -8.68 -2.43 -1.33
N ILE A 101 -9.32 -1.34 -0.92
CA ILE A 101 -9.02 0.01 -1.35
C ILE A 101 -8.46 0.76 -0.13
N VAL A 102 -7.35 1.46 -0.32
CA VAL A 102 -6.83 2.41 0.68
C VAL A 102 -7.04 3.83 0.18
N GLU A 103 -7.74 4.64 0.98
CA GLU A 103 -7.89 6.07 0.77
C GLU A 103 -6.91 6.81 1.68
N VAL A 104 -5.92 7.45 1.07
CA VAL A 104 -4.86 8.22 1.72
C VAL A 104 -5.18 9.71 1.62
N ARG A 105 -4.95 10.43 2.71
CA ARG A 105 -5.15 11.88 2.83
C ARG A 105 -4.04 12.53 3.69
N PRO A 106 -3.75 13.83 3.52
CA PRO A 106 -2.81 14.54 4.39
C PRO A 106 -3.24 14.65 5.86
N ASP A 107 -4.55 14.78 6.07
CA ASP A 107 -5.18 15.21 7.33
C ASP A 107 -5.78 14.06 8.14
N LEU A 108 -5.91 12.88 7.56
CA LEU A 108 -6.53 11.72 8.18
C LEU A 108 -5.67 10.46 8.02
N PRO A 109 -5.75 9.50 8.96
CA PRO A 109 -5.16 8.18 8.77
C PRO A 109 -5.69 7.48 7.52
N THR A 110 -4.99 6.44 7.06
CA THR A 110 -5.37 5.71 5.84
C THR A 110 -6.67 4.91 6.06
N ASN A 111 -7.71 5.31 5.35
CA ASN A 111 -9.03 4.69 5.43
C ASN A 111 -9.09 3.45 4.51
N VAL A 112 -9.55 2.32 5.05
CA VAL A 112 -9.69 1.06 4.31
C VAL A 112 -11.14 0.86 3.87
N GLN A 113 -11.34 0.50 2.60
CA GLN A 113 -12.66 0.27 2.03
C GLN A 113 -12.68 -1.05 1.26
N GLY A 114 -13.81 -1.77 1.33
CA GLY A 114 -14.05 -2.94 0.48
C GLY A 114 -14.53 -2.54 -0.92
N LYS A 115 -15.35 -1.49 -1.01
CA LYS A 115 -15.98 -1.02 -2.25
C LYS A 115 -16.02 0.50 -2.34
N HIS A 116 -15.83 1.04 -3.54
CA HIS A 116 -15.98 2.46 -3.82
C HIS A 116 -16.39 2.71 -5.28
N SER A 117 -17.34 3.62 -5.53
CA SER A 117 -17.90 3.87 -6.86
C SER A 117 -16.90 4.43 -7.88
N SER A 118 -15.86 5.12 -7.41
CA SER A 118 -14.80 5.61 -8.29
C SER A 118 -13.80 4.54 -8.71
N VAL A 119 -13.82 3.37 -8.06
CA VAL A 119 -12.87 2.27 -8.28
C VAL A 119 -13.66 1.10 -8.84
N THR A 120 -13.83 1.10 -10.16
CA THR A 120 -14.73 0.19 -10.88
C THR A 120 -13.93 -0.81 -11.72
N ALA A 121 -13.67 -1.97 -11.14
CA ALA A 121 -13.48 -3.20 -11.92
C ALA A 121 -13.98 -4.40 -11.13
N ASN A 122 -13.57 -4.53 -9.86
CA ASN A 122 -13.76 -5.74 -9.06
C ASN A 122 -14.01 -5.45 -7.56
N SER A 123 -14.62 -4.31 -7.22
CA SER A 123 -14.82 -3.87 -5.83
C SER A 123 -15.62 -4.84 -4.94
N GLU A 124 -16.32 -5.81 -5.52
CA GLU A 124 -17.04 -6.84 -4.75
C GLU A 124 -16.14 -8.02 -4.35
N MET A 125 -14.94 -8.11 -4.94
CA MET A 125 -13.96 -9.15 -4.63
C MET A 125 -13.31 -8.98 -3.25
N SER A 126 -13.51 -7.84 -2.57
CA SER A 126 -13.11 -7.71 -1.16
C SER A 126 -13.82 -8.72 -0.26
N SER A 127 -15.00 -9.19 -0.66
CA SER A 127 -15.75 -10.24 0.04
C SER A 127 -15.07 -11.62 -0.03
N LEU A 128 -14.07 -11.82 -0.90
CA LEU A 128 -13.28 -13.05 -0.98
C LEU A 128 -12.49 -13.31 0.29
N VAL A 129 -12.09 -12.23 0.99
CA VAL A 129 -11.32 -12.32 2.23
C VAL A 129 -12.11 -13.13 3.24
N GLY A 130 -13.41 -12.88 3.38
CA GLY A 130 -14.26 -13.58 4.32
C GLY A 130 -13.71 -13.49 5.75
N ASN A 131 -14.15 -14.40 6.63
CA ASN A 131 -13.69 -14.47 8.02
C ASN A 131 -12.62 -15.53 8.28
N SER A 132 -12.24 -16.28 7.25
CA SER A 132 -11.35 -17.44 7.32
C SER A 132 -10.91 -17.86 5.91
N GLY A 133 -9.91 -18.74 5.83
CA GLY A 133 -9.40 -19.27 4.56
C GLY A 133 -8.23 -18.48 3.99
N THR A 134 -7.82 -18.84 2.78
CA THR A 134 -6.55 -18.40 2.16
C THR A 134 -6.37 -16.89 2.15
N TRP A 135 -7.38 -16.15 1.66
CA TRP A 135 -7.30 -14.70 1.53
C TRP A 135 -7.23 -13.99 2.89
N TYR A 136 -8.02 -14.45 3.87
CA TYR A 136 -7.99 -13.93 5.24
C TYR A 136 -6.64 -14.18 5.92
N ASN A 137 -6.18 -15.43 5.88
CA ASN A 137 -4.93 -15.85 6.51
C ASN A 137 -3.75 -15.09 5.89
N ALA A 138 -3.71 -14.99 4.56
CA ALA A 138 -2.63 -14.28 3.87
C ALA A 138 -2.56 -12.79 4.26
N LEU A 139 -3.70 -12.12 4.44
CA LEU A 139 -3.71 -10.73 4.92
C LEU A 139 -3.22 -10.62 6.38
N LYS A 140 -3.63 -11.54 7.26
CA LYS A 140 -3.17 -11.51 8.66
C LYS A 140 -1.67 -11.77 8.79
N GLU A 141 -1.17 -12.78 8.09
CA GLU A 141 0.25 -13.13 8.10
C GLU A 141 1.16 -12.05 7.50
N SER A 142 0.66 -11.30 6.51
CA SER A 142 1.40 -10.19 5.89
C SER A 142 1.30 -8.87 6.67
N GLY A 143 0.69 -8.88 7.86
CA GLY A 143 0.61 -7.70 8.73
C GLY A 143 -0.52 -6.74 8.37
N PHE A 144 -1.57 -7.20 7.69
CA PHE A 144 -2.79 -6.46 7.38
C PHE A 144 -3.97 -6.90 8.26
N ASN A 145 -3.73 -7.19 9.54
CA ASN A 145 -4.74 -7.65 10.51
C ASN A 145 -5.97 -6.72 10.56
N GLY A 146 -5.74 -5.42 10.73
CA GLY A 146 -6.83 -4.42 10.76
C GLY A 146 -7.59 -4.35 9.44
N VAL A 147 -6.94 -4.59 8.30
CA VAL A 147 -7.61 -4.64 6.99
C VAL A 147 -8.54 -5.84 6.91
N ALA A 148 -8.03 -7.02 7.25
CA ALA A 148 -8.82 -8.26 7.19
C ALA A 148 -10.10 -8.13 8.03
N ASP A 149 -10.00 -7.61 9.25
CA ASP A 149 -11.14 -7.42 10.13
C ASP A 149 -12.09 -6.29 9.67
N ILE A 150 -11.57 -5.21 9.08
CA ILE A 150 -12.39 -4.17 8.43
C ILE A 150 -13.20 -4.76 7.28
N LEU A 151 -12.58 -5.61 6.44
CA LEU A 151 -13.27 -6.21 5.30
C LEU A 151 -14.42 -7.12 5.75
N ILE A 152 -14.22 -7.92 6.80
CA ILE A 152 -15.28 -8.73 7.41
C ILE A 152 -16.40 -7.86 7.92
N ALA A 153 -16.06 -6.83 8.71
CA ALA A 153 -17.06 -5.92 9.26
C ALA A 153 -17.87 -5.23 8.14
N ARG A 154 -17.20 -4.91 7.01
CA ARG A 154 -17.85 -4.36 5.82
C ARG A 154 -18.78 -5.35 5.13
N THR A 155 -18.40 -6.61 4.99
CA THR A 155 -19.27 -7.66 4.46
C THR A 155 -20.48 -7.91 5.35
N ASN A 156 -20.34 -7.81 6.67
CA ASN A 156 -21.40 -8.10 7.63
C ASN A 156 -22.30 -6.90 7.99
N ASN A 157 -22.03 -5.70 7.46
CA ASN A 157 -22.71 -4.46 7.85
C ASN A 157 -22.42 -3.93 9.27
N ASP A 158 -21.30 -4.35 9.87
CA ASP A 158 -20.90 -4.01 11.24
C ASP A 158 -19.76 -2.97 11.35
N TRP A 159 -19.28 -2.45 10.22
CA TRP A 159 -18.13 -1.51 10.16
C TRP A 159 -18.34 -0.14 10.82
N LYS A 160 -19.55 0.15 11.32
CA LYS A 160 -19.91 1.45 11.95
C LYS A 160 -19.51 1.53 13.43
N LYS A 161 -18.91 0.47 13.97
CA LYS A 161 -18.44 0.37 15.35
C LYS A 161 -16.96 0.05 15.35
N ASP A 162 -16.31 0.31 16.48
CA ASP A 162 -14.92 -0.09 16.66
C ASP A 162 -14.81 -1.61 16.74
N GLY A 163 -13.77 -2.14 16.11
CA GLY A 163 -13.34 -3.53 16.27
C GLY A 163 -12.14 -3.62 17.20
N GLU A 164 -11.59 -4.83 17.33
CA GLU A 164 -10.36 -5.05 18.10
C GLU A 164 -9.16 -4.38 17.41
N THR A 165 -9.03 -4.54 16.10
CA THR A 165 -7.87 -4.15 15.28
C THR A 165 -8.10 -2.88 14.44
N TYR A 166 -9.31 -2.32 14.46
CA TYR A 166 -9.68 -1.11 13.72
C TYR A 166 -10.65 -0.24 14.53
N TYR A 167 -10.73 1.04 14.18
CA TYR A 167 -11.75 1.95 14.70
C TYR A 167 -12.53 2.61 13.56
N SER A 168 -13.75 3.04 13.87
CA SER A 168 -14.68 3.60 12.91
C SER A 168 -15.10 5.01 13.31
N VAL A 169 -15.03 5.93 12.36
CA VAL A 169 -15.37 7.34 12.59
C VAL A 169 -16.48 7.75 11.64
N PRO A 170 -17.58 8.34 12.15
CA PRO A 170 -18.64 8.84 11.30
C PRO A 170 -18.13 9.98 10.39
N TYR A 171 -18.67 10.03 9.19
CA TYR A 171 -18.32 10.98 8.16
C TYR A 171 -19.61 11.48 7.47
N ASN A 172 -19.55 12.71 6.93
CA ASN A 172 -20.66 13.32 6.19
C ASN A 172 -21.99 13.29 6.98
N ASN A 173 -22.05 13.99 8.12
CA ASN A 173 -23.23 14.05 8.99
C ASN A 173 -23.77 12.66 9.42
N ASN A 174 -22.87 11.73 9.77
CA ASN A 174 -23.17 10.36 10.18
C ASN A 174 -23.83 9.48 9.09
N SER A 175 -23.85 9.93 7.83
CA SER A 175 -24.39 9.15 6.71
C SER A 175 -23.42 8.07 6.21
N ASP A 176 -22.12 8.22 6.44
CA ASP A 176 -21.08 7.27 6.06
C ASP A 176 -20.04 7.11 7.17
N TYR A 177 -19.19 6.09 7.08
CA TYR A 177 -18.19 5.74 8.09
C TYR A 177 -16.85 5.43 7.45
N ARG A 178 -15.81 6.06 8.00
CA ARG A 178 -14.41 5.77 7.67
C ARG A 178 -13.86 4.76 8.67
N THR A 179 -13.13 3.78 8.19
CA THR A 179 -12.55 2.71 9.02
C THR A 179 -11.05 2.72 8.89
N PHE A 180 -10.37 2.76 10.03
CA PHE A 180 -8.93 2.89 10.10
C PHE A 180 -8.35 1.73 10.91
N PRO A 181 -7.34 1.01 10.39
CA PRO A 181 -6.56 0.10 11.21
C PRO A 181 -5.95 0.84 12.40
N LYS A 182 -5.99 0.24 13.59
CA LYS A 182 -5.31 0.78 14.78
C LYS A 182 -3.79 0.72 14.64
N GLU A 183 -3.31 -0.34 14.01
CA GLU A 183 -1.91 -0.47 13.62
C GLU A 183 -1.70 0.03 12.18
N PRO A 184 -0.70 0.90 11.93
CA PRO A 184 -0.43 1.40 10.59
C PRO A 184 -0.10 0.28 9.59
N MET A 185 -0.82 0.27 8.47
CA MET A 185 -0.55 -0.64 7.36
C MET A 185 0.78 -0.36 6.68
N PHE A 186 1.19 0.90 6.64
CA PHE A 186 2.39 1.37 5.95
C PHE A 186 3.10 2.38 6.85
N ILE A 187 4.40 2.59 6.65
CA ILE A 187 5.22 3.51 7.45
C ILE A 187 5.82 4.66 6.64
N SER A 188 5.84 4.57 5.30
CA SER A 188 6.26 5.67 4.43
C SER A 188 5.33 6.86 4.57
N ARG A 189 5.87 8.06 4.45
CA ARG A 189 5.05 9.27 4.44
C ARG A 189 4.09 9.27 3.26
N GLU A 190 4.53 8.82 2.09
CA GLU A 190 3.74 8.79 0.86
C GLU A 190 2.42 8.03 1.04
N LEU A 191 2.47 6.81 1.56
CA LEU A 191 1.27 5.96 1.78
C LEU A 191 0.42 6.34 3.00
N ASN A 192 0.85 7.34 3.80
CA ASN A 192 0.14 7.82 4.98
C ASN A 192 -0.28 9.29 4.93
N LYS A 193 0.32 10.10 4.04
CA LYS A 193 0.09 11.54 3.91
C LYS A 193 -0.37 11.96 2.52
N GLY A 194 -0.34 11.06 1.54
CA GLY A 194 -0.99 11.33 0.26
C GLY A 194 -0.30 12.46 -0.49
N LYS A 195 -1.10 13.37 -1.06
CA LYS A 195 -0.64 14.48 -1.90
C LYS A 195 0.32 15.47 -1.22
N SER A 196 0.41 15.49 0.12
CA SER A 196 1.37 16.35 0.82
C SER A 196 2.76 15.71 0.99
N SER A 197 2.99 14.52 0.43
CA SER A 197 4.25 13.78 0.57
C SER A 197 4.52 12.88 -0.65
N GLY A 198 4.59 13.47 -1.85
CA GLY A 198 5.06 12.78 -3.07
C GLY A 198 3.99 12.29 -4.06
N LEU A 199 2.71 12.32 -3.68
CA LEU A 199 1.59 11.92 -4.56
C LEU A 199 0.86 13.11 -5.21
N ASP A 200 1.45 14.31 -5.15
CA ASP A 200 0.90 15.56 -5.73
C ASP A 200 0.75 15.48 -7.25
N GLY A 201 1.67 14.76 -7.90
CA GLY A 201 1.64 14.48 -9.33
C GLY A 201 0.41 13.68 -9.77
N ILE A 202 -0.28 12.97 -8.87
CA ILE A 202 -1.41 12.12 -9.24
C ILE A 202 -2.68 12.96 -9.42
N THR A 203 -2.90 13.37 -10.66
CA THR A 203 -3.88 14.41 -11.02
C THR A 203 -5.29 13.88 -11.27
N SER A 204 -5.48 12.57 -11.47
CA SER A 204 -6.78 12.03 -11.86
C SER A 204 -7.37 11.02 -10.87
N GLN A 205 -8.26 11.50 -10.00
CA GLN A 205 -9.41 10.73 -9.57
C GLN A 205 -10.68 11.48 -9.99
N GLY A 206 -11.07 11.27 -11.25
CA GLY A 206 -12.19 11.96 -11.91
C GLY A 206 -11.73 13.04 -12.89
N SER A 207 -12.65 13.48 -13.77
CA SER A 207 -12.45 14.55 -14.75
C SER A 207 -13.28 15.80 -14.39
N GLY A 208 -12.76 16.99 -14.67
CA GLY A 208 -13.45 18.27 -14.47
C GLY A 208 -13.54 18.74 -13.01
N SER A 209 -14.53 19.58 -12.70
CA SER A 209 -14.77 20.20 -11.37
C SER A 209 -15.11 19.20 -10.25
N LYS A 210 -15.25 17.90 -10.58
CA LYS A 210 -15.48 16.78 -9.63
C LYS A 210 -14.21 15.97 -9.33
N ALA A 211 -13.06 16.31 -9.91
CA ALA A 211 -11.80 15.62 -9.63
C ALA A 211 -11.49 15.74 -8.13
N ASN A 212 -11.33 14.60 -7.45
CA ASN A 212 -11.04 14.60 -6.02
C ASN A 212 -9.61 15.11 -5.80
N LYS A 213 -9.50 16.33 -5.28
CA LYS A 213 -8.21 17.03 -5.13
C LYS A 213 -7.48 16.66 -3.84
N THR A 214 -8.15 16.04 -2.87
CA THR A 214 -7.61 15.79 -1.52
C THR A 214 -7.37 14.32 -1.21
N ASN A 215 -8.17 13.42 -1.79
CA ASN A 215 -8.11 12.01 -1.47
C ASN A 215 -7.43 11.26 -2.61
N TYR A 216 -6.50 10.39 -2.26
CA TYR A 216 -5.87 9.46 -3.19
C TYR A 216 -6.29 8.04 -2.84
N ARG A 217 -6.77 7.27 -3.82
CA ARG A 217 -7.16 5.86 -3.64
C ARG A 217 -6.28 4.92 -4.42
N LEU A 218 -5.74 3.95 -3.71
CA LEU A 218 -5.03 2.80 -4.26
C LEU A 218 -5.84 1.54 -4.04
N THR A 219 -5.59 0.54 -4.87
CA THR A 219 -6.12 -0.81 -4.68
C THR A 219 -4.98 -1.78 -4.43
N MET A 220 -5.10 -2.59 -3.38
CA MET A 220 -4.27 -3.77 -3.23
C MET A 220 -4.82 -4.84 -4.16
N SER A 221 -4.08 -5.15 -5.22
CA SER A 221 -4.54 -6.02 -6.30
C SER A 221 -3.65 -7.25 -6.43
N VAL A 222 -4.25 -8.37 -6.83
CA VAL A 222 -3.60 -9.67 -7.00
C VAL A 222 -3.93 -10.25 -8.38
N GLN A 223 -2.95 -10.82 -9.06
CA GLN A 223 -3.11 -11.42 -10.39
C GLN A 223 -2.30 -12.70 -10.46
N TRP A 224 -2.70 -13.68 -11.28
CA TRP A 224 -1.79 -14.76 -11.65
C TRP A 224 -0.51 -14.19 -12.27
N SER A 225 0.65 -14.72 -11.91
CA SER A 225 1.92 -14.30 -12.52
C SER A 225 1.86 -14.54 -14.03
N GLY A 226 2.16 -13.50 -14.81
CA GLY A 226 2.01 -13.52 -16.27
C GLY A 226 0.57 -13.72 -16.76
N ARG A 227 -0.44 -13.49 -15.91
CA ARG A 227 -1.87 -13.71 -16.18
C ARG A 227 -2.22 -15.15 -16.54
N ASN A 228 -1.36 -16.09 -16.15
CA ASN A 228 -1.50 -17.50 -16.48
C ASN A 228 -1.75 -18.30 -15.21
N GLU A 229 -2.90 -18.95 -15.11
CA GLU A 229 -3.25 -19.81 -13.96
C GLU A 229 -2.26 -20.98 -13.77
N HIS A 230 -1.66 -21.46 -14.85
CA HIS A 230 -0.63 -22.52 -14.80
C HIS A 230 0.72 -22.02 -14.26
N SER A 231 0.87 -20.74 -13.91
CA SER A 231 2.06 -20.28 -13.20
C SER A 231 2.10 -20.81 -11.76
N HIS A 232 0.94 -21.20 -11.19
CA HIS A 232 0.78 -21.58 -9.78
C HIS A 232 1.38 -20.55 -8.80
N SER A 233 1.43 -19.30 -9.22
CA SER A 233 1.98 -18.18 -8.46
C SER A 233 1.21 -16.91 -8.79
N VAL A 234 1.10 -16.00 -7.83
CA VAL A 234 0.48 -14.69 -8.00
C VAL A 234 1.49 -13.58 -7.84
N GLU A 235 1.16 -12.42 -8.39
CA GLU A 235 1.79 -11.14 -8.11
C GLU A 235 0.81 -10.18 -7.45
N VAL A 236 1.37 -9.25 -6.68
CA VAL A 236 0.67 -8.26 -5.87
C VAL A 236 1.17 -6.87 -6.23
N ALA A 237 0.28 -5.89 -6.32
CA ALA A 237 0.67 -4.51 -6.53
C ALA A 237 -0.31 -3.52 -5.88
N LEU A 238 0.20 -2.34 -5.53
CA LEU A 238 -0.64 -1.18 -5.24
C LEU A 238 -0.88 -0.42 -6.54
N LEU A 239 -2.14 -0.38 -6.96
CA LEU A 239 -2.53 0.26 -8.22
C LEU A 239 -3.29 1.57 -7.96
N PRO A 240 -2.96 2.65 -8.69
CA PRO A 240 -3.86 3.81 -8.79
C PRO A 240 -5.20 3.38 -9.41
N ASN A 241 -6.20 4.26 -9.32
CA ASN A 241 -7.49 4.00 -9.94
C ASN A 241 -7.37 3.78 -11.45
N GLY A 242 -7.93 2.69 -11.97
CA GLY A 242 -7.79 2.30 -13.37
C GLY A 242 -6.40 1.75 -13.74
N GLY A 243 -5.50 1.62 -12.78
CA GLY A 243 -4.18 1.03 -12.96
C GLY A 243 -4.26 -0.46 -13.32
N LYS A 244 -3.17 -0.94 -13.90
CA LYS A 244 -2.98 -2.32 -14.35
C LYS A 244 -1.79 -2.93 -13.62
N LEU A 245 -1.95 -4.17 -13.16
CA LEU A 245 -0.90 -4.94 -12.52
C LEU A 245 0.12 -5.41 -13.55
N SER A 246 -0.38 -5.95 -14.68
CA SER A 246 0.43 -6.31 -15.84
C SER A 246 -0.44 -6.40 -17.09
N THR A 247 0.05 -5.85 -18.20
CA THR A 247 -0.55 -5.89 -19.54
C THR A 247 -0.08 -7.13 -20.31
N ALA A 248 -0.55 -7.31 -21.54
CA ALA A 248 -0.06 -8.39 -22.42
C ALA A 248 1.47 -8.34 -22.67
N ASN A 249 2.09 -7.16 -22.54
CA ASN A 249 3.53 -6.97 -22.72
C ASN A 249 4.32 -7.18 -21.43
N GLY A 250 3.68 -7.60 -20.33
CA GLY A 250 4.31 -7.74 -19.01
C GLY A 250 4.42 -6.43 -18.22
N GLU A 251 4.03 -5.31 -18.82
CA GLU A 251 4.18 -3.97 -18.24
C GLU A 251 2.99 -3.59 -17.37
N GLY A 252 3.25 -3.02 -16.19
CA GLY A 252 2.23 -2.52 -15.28
C GLY A 252 2.25 -1.00 -15.11
N SER A 253 1.25 -0.50 -14.40
CA SER A 253 1.13 0.91 -14.00
C SER A 253 0.91 1.01 -12.47
N ALA A 254 1.57 0.14 -11.71
CA ALA A 254 1.58 0.19 -10.26
C ALA A 254 2.22 1.49 -9.76
N LEU A 255 1.93 1.84 -8.52
CA LEU A 255 2.45 3.06 -7.90
C LEU A 255 3.99 3.07 -7.92
N LEU A 256 4.56 4.15 -8.45
CA LEU A 256 5.98 4.46 -8.34
C LEU A 256 6.15 5.66 -7.42
N SER A 257 6.91 5.50 -6.34
CA SER A 257 7.17 6.60 -5.40
C SER A 257 8.02 7.70 -6.01
N GLU A 258 7.98 8.90 -5.40
CA GLU A 258 8.89 10.01 -5.72
C GLU A 258 10.38 9.62 -5.57
N HIS A 259 10.69 8.66 -4.68
CA HIS A 259 12.05 8.17 -4.47
C HIS A 259 12.41 6.95 -5.35
N GLY A 260 11.53 6.57 -6.29
CA GLY A 260 11.76 5.51 -7.28
C GLY A 260 11.59 4.09 -6.74
N VAL A 261 10.66 3.88 -5.81
CA VAL A 261 10.25 2.55 -5.32
C VAL A 261 8.98 2.12 -6.05
N CYS A 262 9.05 1.03 -6.80
CA CYS A 262 7.91 0.46 -7.49
C CYS A 262 7.12 -0.46 -6.56
N PHE A 263 5.85 -0.13 -6.28
CA PHE A 263 4.95 -0.93 -5.46
C PHE A 263 4.27 -2.06 -6.25
N SER A 264 5.10 -2.90 -6.86
CA SER A 264 4.70 -4.12 -7.57
C SER A 264 5.68 -5.24 -7.33
N THR A 265 5.18 -6.45 -7.11
CA THR A 265 6.05 -7.63 -6.98
C THR A 265 6.54 -8.16 -8.34
N TYR A 266 6.04 -7.62 -9.47
CA TYR A 266 6.69 -7.75 -10.77
C TYR A 266 8.02 -6.97 -10.86
N GLY A 267 8.35 -6.16 -9.84
CA GLY A 267 9.50 -5.26 -9.87
C GLY A 267 9.26 -4.08 -10.81
N ASP A 268 10.34 -3.50 -11.33
CA ASP A 268 10.31 -2.23 -12.07
C ASP A 268 9.40 -2.26 -13.31
N ILE A 269 9.26 -3.40 -13.98
CA ILE A 269 8.36 -3.56 -15.14
C ILE A 269 6.89 -3.33 -14.75
N GLY A 270 6.53 -3.60 -13.50
CA GLY A 270 5.20 -3.37 -12.94
C GLY A 270 4.83 -1.89 -12.80
N CYS A 271 5.80 -0.97 -12.90
CA CYS A 271 5.57 0.47 -12.85
C CYS A 271 5.91 1.18 -14.16
N LYS A 272 6.27 0.46 -15.23
CA LYS A 272 6.75 1.05 -16.49
C LYS A 272 5.76 2.03 -17.12
N ASN A 273 4.47 1.74 -17.03
CA ASN A 273 3.39 2.57 -17.55
C ASN A 273 2.73 3.44 -16.49
N TYR A 274 3.36 3.58 -15.31
CA TYR A 274 2.88 4.49 -14.28
C TYR A 274 2.91 5.92 -14.80
N LYS A 275 1.82 6.66 -14.55
CA LYS A 275 1.67 8.07 -14.91
C LYS A 275 1.25 8.82 -13.65
N TYR A 276 1.94 9.92 -13.39
CA TYR A 276 1.53 10.95 -12.43
C TYR A 276 0.30 11.68 -13.00
#